data_AF-A0A5J6FIV1-F1
#
_entry.id   AF-A0A5J6FIV1-F1
#
_cell.length_a   1.000
_cell.length_b   1.000
_cell.length_c   1.000
_cell.angle_alpha   90.00
_cell.angle_beta   90.00
_cell.angle_gamma   90.00
#
_symmetry.space_group_name_H-M   'P 1'
#
loop_
_entity.id
_entity.type
_entity.pdbx_description
1 polymer ?
#
loop_
_entity_poly.entity_id
_entity_poly.type
_entity_poly.pdbx_seq_one_letter_code
_entity_poly.pdbx_strand_id
1 'polypeptide(L)'
;MRQFDQRFEEYMRGHTSEASRWMHVAGMAAAVGAATMAGRRRRPALLWAVPGAFFSFAWSGHFIFERNLPVGFTDPGAAFSGDLKMIFMMATGRNTELKELVEHLQRQDEARADEPSTSAQDTPGLREAA
;
A
#
# COMPACT_ATOMS: atom_id res chain seq x y z
N MET A 1 -12.78 9.15 10.03
CA MET A 1 -11.40 8.82 10.42
C MET A 1 -11.18 7.31 10.39
N ARG A 2 -11.90 6.48 11.17
CA ARG A 2 -11.74 5.00 11.17
C ARG A 2 -11.68 4.29 9.81
N GLN A 3 -12.52 4.66 8.84
CA GLN A 3 -12.51 4.03 7.51
C GLN A 3 -11.25 4.37 6.69
N PHE A 4 -10.67 5.57 6.87
CA PHE A 4 -9.43 5.94 6.20
C PHE A 4 -8.24 5.17 6.78
N ASP A 5 -8.20 5.01 8.10
CA ASP A 5 -7.13 4.27 8.79
C ASP A 5 -7.15 2.79 8.38
N GLN A 6 -8.32 2.16 8.32
CA GLN A 6 -8.48 0.79 7.82
C GLN A 6 -8.00 0.64 6.37
N ARG A 7 -8.38 1.55 5.47
CA ARG A 7 -7.89 1.52 4.08
C ARG A 7 -6.38 1.68 3.99
N PHE A 8 -5.80 2.51 4.87
CA PHE A 8 -4.36 2.68 4.93
C PHE A 8 -3.65 1.43 5.48
N GLU A 9 -4.22 0.77 6.50
CA GLU A 9 -3.74 -0.51 7.02
C GLU A 9 -3.74 -1.58 5.93
N GLU A 10 -4.84 -1.74 5.20
CA GLU A 10 -4.96 -2.66 4.06
C GLU A 10 -3.93 -2.34 2.97
N TYR A 11 -3.73 -1.05 2.66
CA TYR A 11 -2.68 -0.63 1.74
C TYR A 11 -1.26 -0.99 2.24
N MET A 12 -0.98 -0.81 3.54
CA MET A 12 0.31 -1.11 4.15
C MET A 12 0.62 -2.62 4.24
N ARG A 13 -0.41 -3.48 4.28
CA ARG A 13 -0.22 -4.93 4.12
C ARG A 13 0.41 -5.30 2.77
N GLY A 14 0.27 -4.45 1.75
CA GLY A 14 0.94 -4.59 0.46
C GLY A 14 2.36 -3.98 0.38
N HIS A 15 2.83 -3.33 1.45
CA HIS A 15 4.06 -2.52 1.49
C HIS A 15 4.90 -2.81 2.74
N THR A 16 5.09 -4.09 3.03
CA THR A 16 5.76 -4.55 4.26
C THR A 16 7.27 -4.34 4.22
N SER A 17 7.88 -4.42 3.04
CA SER A 17 9.30 -4.25 2.81
C SER A 17 9.70 -2.77 2.83
N GLU A 18 10.67 -2.43 3.66
CA GLU A 18 11.26 -1.09 3.69
C GLU A 18 11.88 -0.69 2.34
N ALA A 19 12.51 -1.63 1.64
CA ALA A 19 13.09 -1.38 0.33
C ALA A 19 12.01 -1.02 -0.70
N SER A 20 10.86 -1.68 -0.67
CA SER A 20 9.70 -1.34 -1.52
C SER A 20 9.23 0.10 -1.25
N ARG A 21 9.05 0.47 0.01
CA ARG A 21 8.63 1.84 0.38
C ARG A 21 9.63 2.90 -0.09
N TRP A 22 10.94 2.63 0.00
CA TRP A 22 11.96 3.54 -0.54
C TRP A 22 11.93 3.64 -2.07
N MET A 23 11.61 2.55 -2.78
CA MET A 23 11.41 2.59 -4.23
C MET A 23 10.24 3.52 -4.61
N HIS A 24 9.16 3.53 -3.84
CA HIS A 24 8.05 4.47 -4.04
C HIS A 24 8.49 5.93 -3.83
N VAL A 25 9.27 6.21 -2.79
CA VAL A 25 9.85 7.55 -2.56
C VAL A 25 10.77 7.97 -3.72
N ALA A 26 11.63 7.06 -4.18
CA ALA A 26 12.52 7.30 -5.33
C ALA A 26 11.72 7.56 -6.62
N GLY A 27 10.65 6.79 -6.86
CA GLY A 27 9.74 6.99 -7.98
C GLY A 27 9.07 8.36 -7.95
N MET A 28 8.60 8.80 -6.79
CA MET A 28 8.02 10.14 -6.62
C MET A 28 9.05 11.23 -6.86
N ALA A 29 10.27 11.09 -6.33
CA ALA A 29 11.36 12.04 -6.58
C ALA A 29 11.70 12.13 -8.08
N ALA A 30 11.76 11.00 -8.78
CA ALA A 30 11.99 10.95 -10.22
C ALA A 30 10.85 11.62 -11.01
N ALA A 31 9.60 11.39 -10.62
CA ALA A 31 8.42 12.00 -11.23
C ALA A 31 8.43 13.54 -11.06
N VAL A 32 8.77 14.04 -9.87
CA VAL A 32 8.93 15.49 -9.60
C VAL A 32 10.09 16.07 -10.43
N GLY A 33 11.21 15.35 -10.54
CA GLY A 33 12.34 15.74 -11.39
C GLY A 33 11.95 15.84 -12.87
N ALA A 34 11.20 14.87 -13.38
CA ALA A 34 10.68 14.87 -14.75
C ALA A 34 9.71 16.04 -15.00
N ALA A 35 8.78 16.29 -14.09
CA ALA A 35 7.85 17.42 -14.17
C ALA A 35 8.58 18.76 -14.16
N THR A 36 9.58 18.92 -13.28
CA THR A 36 10.44 20.12 -13.22
C THR A 36 11.18 20.34 -14.53
N MET A 37 11.73 19.26 -15.13
CA MET A 37 12.41 19.33 -16.41
C MET A 37 11.46 19.72 -17.55
N ALA A 38 10.23 19.18 -17.56
CA ALA A 38 9.19 19.51 -18.53
C ALA A 38 8.85 21.01 -18.51
N GLY A 39 8.66 21.57 -17.30
CA GLY A 39 8.40 22.99 -17.09
C GLY A 39 9.58 23.86 -17.53
N ARG A 40 10.81 23.52 -17.11
CA ARG A 40 12.03 24.27 -17.48
C ARG A 40 12.26 24.31 -18.99
N ARG A 41 12.00 23.20 -19.69
CA ARG A 41 12.16 23.10 -21.15
C ARG A 41 10.97 23.62 -21.93
N ARG A 42 9.86 24.01 -21.27
CA ARG A 42 8.56 24.35 -21.89
C ARG A 42 8.10 23.29 -22.90
N ARG A 43 8.37 22.02 -22.60
CA ARG A 43 8.03 20.88 -23.46
C ARG A 43 7.00 20.03 -22.72
N PRO A 44 5.69 20.29 -22.89
CA PRO A 44 4.64 19.54 -22.19
C PRO A 44 4.65 18.06 -22.55
N ALA A 45 5.19 17.68 -23.72
CA ALA A 45 5.41 16.28 -24.08
C ALA A 45 6.26 15.50 -23.05
N LEU A 46 7.13 16.17 -22.28
CA LEU A 46 7.89 15.52 -21.21
C LEU A 46 7.05 15.17 -19.99
N LEU A 47 5.81 15.69 -19.85
CA LEU A 47 4.91 15.32 -18.76
C LEU A 47 4.47 13.86 -18.85
N TRP A 48 4.49 13.24 -20.05
CA TRP A 48 4.26 11.81 -20.21
C TRP A 48 5.31 10.94 -19.50
N ALA A 49 6.51 11.49 -19.26
CA ALA A 49 7.55 10.79 -18.50
C ALA A 49 7.26 10.74 -16.99
N VAL A 50 6.37 11.59 -16.46
CA VAL A 50 6.05 11.66 -15.02
C VAL A 50 5.43 10.35 -14.51
N PRO A 51 4.31 9.85 -15.08
CA PRO A 51 3.75 8.57 -14.63
C PRO A 51 4.73 7.42 -14.90
N GLY A 52 5.41 7.42 -16.05
CA GLY A 52 6.40 6.39 -16.38
C GLY A 52 7.53 6.30 -15.35
N ALA A 53 8.05 7.44 -14.90
CA ALA A 53 9.07 7.50 -13.86
C ALA A 53 8.55 6.95 -12.53
N PHE A 54 7.38 7.39 -12.07
CA PHE A 54 6.79 6.89 -10.82
C PHE A 54 6.57 5.38 -10.85
N PHE A 55 5.83 4.89 -11.85
CA PHE A 55 5.43 3.48 -11.93
C PHE A 55 6.61 2.55 -12.11
N SER A 56 7.65 2.96 -12.84
CA SER A 56 8.84 2.12 -13.04
C SER A 56 9.51 1.75 -11.71
N PHE A 57 9.66 2.71 -10.79
CA PHE A 57 10.23 2.43 -9.47
C PHE A 57 9.21 1.75 -8.55
N ALA A 58 7.99 2.26 -8.45
CA ALA A 58 6.95 1.71 -7.57
C ALA A 58 6.68 0.22 -7.87
N TRP A 59 6.48 -0.14 -9.14
CA TRP A 59 6.23 -1.54 -9.54
C TRP A 59 7.46 -2.42 -9.37
N SER A 60 8.66 -1.91 -9.60
CA SER A 60 9.88 -2.66 -9.28
C SER A 60 9.94 -2.99 -7.79
N GLY A 61 9.51 -2.05 -6.93
CA GLY A 61 9.34 -2.27 -5.50
C GLY A 61 8.46 -3.48 -5.18
N HIS A 62 7.26 -3.48 -5.76
CA HIS A 62 6.28 -4.56 -5.61
C HIS A 62 6.79 -5.91 -6.13
N PHE A 63 7.32 -5.97 -7.36
CA PHE A 63 7.66 -7.25 -7.97
C PHE A 63 8.94 -7.87 -7.42
N ILE A 64 9.91 -7.05 -7.02
CA ILE A 64 11.22 -7.54 -6.53
C ILE A 64 11.17 -7.83 -5.03
N PHE A 65 10.63 -6.90 -4.23
CA PHE A 65 10.72 -6.98 -2.77
C PHE A 65 9.47 -7.56 -2.11
N GLU A 66 8.27 -7.16 -2.55
CA GLU A 66 7.01 -7.64 -1.94
C GLU A 66 6.49 -8.93 -2.58
N ARG A 67 6.81 -9.14 -3.87
CA ARG A 67 6.26 -10.20 -4.72
C ARG A 67 4.73 -10.25 -4.74
N ASN A 68 4.10 -9.08 -4.74
CA ASN A 68 2.65 -8.93 -4.80
C ASN A 68 2.22 -8.09 -6.01
N LEU A 69 0.90 -8.07 -6.25
CA LEU A 69 0.32 -7.16 -7.23
C LEU A 69 0.05 -5.80 -6.56
N PRO A 70 0.39 -4.67 -7.21
CA PRO A 70 0.06 -3.33 -6.74
C PRO A 70 -1.43 -3.16 -6.43
N VAL A 71 -1.75 -2.56 -5.29
CA VAL A 71 -3.12 -2.21 -4.88
C VAL A 71 -3.83 -1.35 -5.95
N GLY A 72 -3.07 -0.59 -6.74
CA GLY A 72 -3.62 0.23 -7.82
C GLY A 72 -4.38 -0.55 -8.89
N PHE A 73 -4.16 -1.86 -9.02
CA PHE A 73 -4.94 -2.71 -9.92
C PHE A 73 -6.35 -3.02 -9.39
N THR A 74 -6.56 -2.98 -8.07
CA THR A 74 -7.83 -3.34 -7.43
C THR A 74 -8.58 -2.12 -6.93
N ASP A 75 -7.91 -1.20 -6.22
CA ASP A 75 -8.46 0.07 -5.75
C ASP A 75 -7.48 1.22 -6.05
N PRO A 76 -7.65 1.91 -7.19
CA PRO A 76 -6.82 3.06 -7.55
C PRO A 76 -6.88 4.20 -6.52
N GLY A 77 -8.01 4.39 -5.85
CA GLY A 77 -8.18 5.47 -4.86
C GLY A 77 -7.44 5.18 -3.56
N ALA A 78 -7.46 3.93 -3.09
CA ALA A 78 -6.66 3.49 -1.95
C ALA A 78 -5.16 3.56 -2.28
N ALA A 79 -4.76 3.11 -3.48
CA ALA A 79 -3.36 3.18 -3.90
C ALA A 79 -2.84 4.62 -3.90
N PHE A 80 -3.54 5.56 -4.53
CA PHE A 80 -3.11 6.95 -4.60
C PHE A 80 -3.02 7.62 -3.21
N SER A 81 -4.07 7.46 -2.40
CA SER A 81 -4.09 8.06 -1.05
C SER A 81 -3.08 7.38 -0.10
N GLY A 82 -2.87 6.08 -0.25
CA GLY A 82 -1.86 5.30 0.46
C GLY A 82 -0.43 5.74 0.11
N ASP A 83 -0.10 5.84 -1.19
CA ASP A 83 1.20 6.31 -1.68
C ASP A 83 1.51 7.69 -1.11
N LEU A 84 0.56 8.62 -1.20
CA LEU A 84 0.74 9.97 -0.65
C LEU A 84 0.99 9.98 0.86
N LYS A 85 0.22 9.21 1.64
CA LYS A 85 0.40 9.14 3.11
C LYS A 85 1.71 8.46 3.49
N MET A 86 2.07 7.36 2.84
CA MET A 86 3.29 6.62 3.09
C MET A 86 4.54 7.48 2.75
N ILE A 87 4.61 8.03 1.55
CA ILE A 87 5.69 8.93 1.12
C ILE A 87 5.74 10.16 2.03
N PHE A 88 4.56 10.70 2.34
CA PHE A 88 4.23 11.55 3.50
C PHE A 88 5.13 11.35 4.72
N MET A 89 4.85 10.24 5.37
CA MET A 89 5.46 9.84 6.63
C MET A 89 6.96 9.62 6.46
N MET A 90 7.41 8.98 5.38
CA MET A 90 8.84 8.77 5.14
C MET A 90 9.61 10.08 4.96
N ALA A 91 9.08 11.01 4.17
CA ALA A 91 9.70 12.32 3.93
C ALA A 91 9.79 13.18 5.21
N THR A 92 8.89 12.95 6.17
CA THR A 92 8.86 13.64 7.47
C THR A 92 9.58 12.87 8.59
N GLY A 93 10.30 11.79 8.27
CA GLY A 93 11.09 11.02 9.24
C GLY A 93 10.29 10.00 10.06
N ARG A 94 9.02 9.78 9.72
CA ARG A 94 8.08 8.89 10.44
C ARG A 94 8.06 7.47 9.88
N ASN A 95 9.18 7.00 9.33
CA ASN A 95 9.30 5.62 8.83
C ASN A 95 9.25 4.59 9.97
N THR A 96 9.68 4.95 11.19
CA THR A 96 9.56 4.06 12.36
C THR A 96 8.11 3.71 12.65
N GLU A 97 7.19 4.69 12.60
CA GLU A 97 5.76 4.44 12.79
C GLU A 97 5.19 3.49 11.73
N LEU A 98 5.66 3.58 10.48
CA LEU A 98 5.25 2.65 9.42
C LEU A 98 5.75 1.22 9.69
N LYS A 99 6.97 1.06 10.24
CA LYS A 99 7.51 -0.24 10.62
C LYS A 99 6.69 -0.86 11.75
N GLU A 100 6.44 -0.09 12.81
CA GLU A 100 5.60 -0.52 13.94
C GLU A 100 4.20 -0.95 13.48
N LEU A 101 3.61 -0.17 12.56
CA LEU A 101 2.32 -0.50 11.96
C LEU A 101 2.37 -1.83 11.19
N VAL A 102 3.35 -2.02 10.31
CA VAL A 102 3.52 -3.27 9.54
C VAL A 102 3.70 -4.46 10.48
N GLU A 103 4.53 -4.34 11.50
CA GLU A 103 4.73 -5.41 12.49
C GLU A 103 3.43 -5.73 13.25
N HIS A 104 2.65 -4.71 13.61
CA HIS A 104 1.35 -4.91 14.25
C HIS A 104 0.38 -5.65 13.32
N LEU A 105 0.32 -5.27 12.05
CA LEU A 105 -0.54 -5.89 11.05
C LEU A 105 -0.16 -7.36 10.80
N GLN A 106 1.15 -7.67 10.78
CA GLN A 106 1.65 -9.04 10.67
C GLN A 106 1.26 -9.90 11.88
N ARG A 107 1.46 -9.39 13.10
CA ARG A 107 1.02 -10.09 14.33
C ARG A 107 -0.49 -10.36 14.36
N GLN A 108 -1.29 -9.42 13.86
CA GLN A 108 -2.74 -9.62 13.75
C GLN A 108 -3.10 -10.73 12.75
N ASP A 109 -2.41 -10.80 11.62
CA ASP A 109 -2.64 -11.84 10.61
C ASP A 109 -2.24 -13.23 11.14
N GLU A 110 -1.12 -13.31 11.86
CA GLU A 110 -0.66 -14.53 12.54
C GLU A 110 -1.67 -14.99 13.60
N ALA A 111 -2.09 -14.10 14.50
CA ALA A 111 -3.07 -14.41 15.53
C ALA A 111 -4.42 -14.87 14.95
N ARG A 112 -4.85 -14.27 13.83
CA ARG A 112 -6.07 -14.67 13.11
C ARG A 112 -5.93 -16.03 12.45
N ALA A 113 -4.73 -16.38 11.96
CA ALA A 113 -4.47 -17.69 11.37
C ALA A 113 -4.44 -18.82 12.42
N ASP A 114 -4.02 -18.50 13.64
CA ASP A 114 -3.94 -19.44 14.76
C ASP A 114 -5.29 -19.65 15.50
N GLU A 115 -6.27 -18.77 15.30
CA GLU A 115 -7.61 -18.98 15.83
C GLU A 115 -8.27 -20.19 15.13
N PRO A 116 -8.58 -21.28 15.84
CA PRO A 116 -9.30 -22.40 15.25
C PRO A 116 -10.66 -21.88 14.78
N SER A 117 -11.04 -22.19 13.54
CA SER A 117 -12.28 -21.74 12.88
C SER A 117 -13.55 -22.17 13.64
N THR A 118 -13.83 -21.52 14.76
CA THR A 118 -15.00 -21.72 15.61
C THR A 118 -16.04 -20.71 15.19
N SER A 119 -16.69 -20.95 14.06
CA SER A 119 -17.96 -20.28 13.74
C SER A 119 -18.85 -21.08 12.77
N ALA A 120 -18.66 -22.41 12.70
CA ALA A 120 -19.47 -23.27 11.85
C ALA A 120 -20.63 -23.99 12.57
N GLN A 121 -20.89 -23.75 13.87
CA GLN A 121 -22.04 -24.35 14.56
C GLN A 121 -22.65 -23.40 15.59
N ASP A 122 -23.81 -22.83 15.25
CA ASP A 122 -24.98 -22.80 16.14
C ASP A 122 -26.24 -22.37 15.37
N THR A 123 -26.89 -23.34 14.72
CA THR A 123 -28.34 -23.27 14.49
C THR A 123 -28.99 -24.40 15.29
N PRO A 124 -29.41 -24.17 16.54
CA PRO A 124 -30.24 -25.12 17.24
C PRO A 124 -31.68 -24.92 16.81
N GLY A 125 -32.29 -25.96 16.22
CA GLY A 125 -33.74 -26.08 16.15
C GLY A 125 -34.32 -26.29 14.77
N LEU A 126 -34.26 -27.52 14.26
CA LEU A 126 -35.36 -28.06 13.45
C LEU A 126 -35.33 -29.59 13.37
N ARG A 127 -35.41 -30.27 14.52
CA ARG A 127 -35.88 -31.65 14.61
C ARG A 127 -36.55 -31.86 15.95
N GLU A 128 -37.87 -31.74 15.97
CA GLU A 128 -38.83 -32.62 16.66
C GLU A 128 -40.20 -31.93 16.74
N ALA A 129 -41.10 -32.36 15.86
CA ALA A 129 -42.55 -32.43 16.09
C ALA A 129 -43.16 -33.14 14.88
N ALA A 130 -43.03 -34.47 14.89
CA ALA A 130 -44.01 -35.37 14.28
C ALA A 130 -45.14 -35.62 15.29
#